data_AF-A0A534AGQ6-F1
#
_entry.id   AF-A0A534AGQ6-F1
#
_cell.length_a   1.000
_cell.length_b   1.000
_cell.length_c   1.000
_cell.angle_alpha   90.00
_cell.angle_beta   90.00
_cell.angle_gamma   90.00
#
_symmetry.space_group_name_H-M   'P 1'
#
loop_
_entity.id
_entity.type
_entity.pdbx_description
1 polymer ?
#
loop_
_entity_poly.entity_id
_entity_poly.type
_entity_poly.pdbx_seq_one_letter_code
_entity_poly.pdbx_strand_id
1 'polypeptide(L)'
;RFVRLDKEADFIGREALRRQAAAGPKERFVPLLVDARDADAAAVSIVYRGTEVVGLVTSGGYGYRLNRSIALAYVRTDLSAPGTQLEVEILGERCRAVVAREPLYDPGNLRLRA
;
A
#
# COMPACT_ATOMS: atom_id res chain seq x y z
N ARG A 1 -12.69 -7.03 -6.20
CA ARG A 1 -12.98 -6.80 -4.75
C ARG A 1 -13.68 -8.04 -4.21
N PHE A 2 -13.34 -8.47 -2.99
CA PHE A 2 -13.76 -9.77 -2.44
C PHE A 2 -14.94 -9.71 -1.45
N VAL A 3 -15.40 -8.51 -1.08
CA VAL A 3 -16.55 -8.30 -0.20
C VAL A 3 -17.71 -7.71 -1.02
N ARG A 4 -18.87 -8.36 -0.96
CA ARG A 4 -20.15 -7.89 -1.53
C ARG A 4 -21.06 -7.39 -0.42
N LEU A 5 -21.17 -6.07 -0.25
CA LEU A 5 -21.98 -5.43 0.81
C LEU A 5 -23.48 -5.45 0.51
N ASP A 6 -23.82 -5.64 -0.75
CA ASP A 6 -25.17 -5.74 -1.32
C ASP A 6 -25.73 -7.17 -1.30
N LYS A 7 -24.91 -8.19 -0.98
CA LYS A 7 -25.39 -9.58 -0.91
C LYS A 7 -26.52 -9.69 0.12
N GLU A 8 -27.54 -10.49 -0.20
CA GLU A 8 -28.75 -10.61 0.63
C GLU A 8 -28.46 -11.16 2.03
N ALA A 9 -27.62 -12.20 2.09
CA ALA A 9 -27.24 -12.87 3.32
C ALA A 9 -26.67 -11.92 4.38
N ASP A 10 -27.15 -12.04 5.63
CA ASP A 10 -26.63 -11.31 6.78
C ASP A 10 -25.40 -12.01 7.35
N PHE A 11 -24.23 -11.60 6.89
CA PHE A 11 -22.96 -12.18 7.30
C PHE A 11 -22.35 -11.39 8.46
N ILE A 12 -21.59 -12.10 9.30
CA ILE A 12 -20.86 -11.51 10.43
C ILE A 12 -20.03 -10.31 9.95
N GLY A 13 -20.27 -9.13 10.54
CA GLY A 13 -19.56 -7.89 10.23
C GLY A 13 -20.16 -7.03 9.11
N ARG A 14 -21.26 -7.44 8.47
CA ARG A 14 -21.90 -6.69 7.35
C ARG A 14 -22.19 -5.24 7.69
N GLU A 15 -22.90 -4.98 8.78
CA GLU A 15 -23.31 -3.63 9.17
C GLU A 15 -22.11 -2.76 9.58
N ALA A 16 -21.10 -3.34 10.24
CA ALA A 16 -19.86 -2.63 10.55
C ALA A 16 -19.12 -2.19 9.28
N LEU A 17 -19.00 -3.08 8.30
CA LEU A 17 -18.35 -2.76 7.02
C LEU A 17 -19.15 -1.75 6.19
N ARG A 18 -20.48 -1.78 6.24
CA ARG A 18 -21.33 -0.74 5.61
C ARG A 18 -21.09 0.63 6.21
N ARG A 19 -21.06 0.74 7.54
CA ARG A 19 -20.74 2.00 8.23
C ARG A 19 -19.34 2.50 7.86
N GLN A 20 -18.35 1.62 7.85
CA GLN A 20 -16.98 1.99 7.45
C GLN A 20 -16.89 2.41 5.98
N ALA A 21 -17.63 1.76 5.08
CA ALA A 21 -17.67 2.13 3.67
C ALA A 21 -18.30 3.51 3.45
N ALA A 22 -19.34 3.85 4.21
CA ALA A 22 -19.99 5.16 4.17
C ALA A 22 -19.10 6.28 4.77
N ALA A 23 -18.41 6.00 5.88
CA ALA A 23 -17.52 6.97 6.53
C ALA A 23 -16.18 7.17 5.79
N GLY A 24 -15.72 6.14 5.08
CA GLY A 24 -14.38 6.09 4.49
C GLY A 24 -13.32 5.64 5.51
N PRO A 25 -12.33 4.82 5.10
CA PRO A 25 -11.27 4.41 6.02
C PRO A 25 -10.27 5.54 6.26
N LYS A 26 -9.64 5.54 7.43
CA LYS A 26 -8.58 6.51 7.79
C LYS A 26 -7.24 6.20 7.12
N GLU A 27 -7.04 4.94 6.73
CA GLU A 27 -5.82 4.46 6.08
C GLU A 27 -6.17 3.62 4.84
N ARG A 28 -5.25 3.56 3.89
CA ARG A 28 -5.33 2.74 2.69
C ARG A 28 -4.09 1.87 2.57
N PHE A 29 -4.31 0.63 2.11
CA PHE A 29 -3.24 -0.28 1.74
C PHE A 29 -2.76 0.07 0.33
N VAL A 30 -1.47 0.40 0.19
CA VAL A 30 -0.89 0.84 -1.08
C VAL A 30 0.47 0.18 -1.33
N PRO A 31 0.84 -0.03 -2.60
CA PRO A 31 2.23 -0.31 -2.95
C PRO A 31 3.03 0.99 -3.03
N LEU A 32 4.26 0.93 -2.53
CA LEU A 32 5.28 1.96 -2.63
C LEU A 32 6.42 1.44 -3.49
N LEU A 33 6.86 2.26 -4.45
CA LEU A 33 8.15 2.07 -5.11
C LEU A 33 9.19 2.89 -4.35
N VAL A 34 10.20 2.22 -3.82
CA VAL A 34 11.21 2.84 -2.95
C VAL A 34 12.52 3.00 -3.70
N ASP A 35 13.09 4.20 -3.65
CA ASP A 35 14.46 4.50 -4.08
C ASP A 35 15.44 3.99 -2.99
N ALA A 36 15.40 2.68 -2.76
CA ALA A 36 16.25 2.00 -1.78
C ALA A 36 17.70 1.91 -2.27
N ARG A 37 18.63 1.81 -1.32
CA ARG A 37 20.07 1.69 -1.60
C ARG A 37 20.50 0.23 -1.64
N ASP A 38 21.06 -0.26 -0.54
CA ASP A 38 21.66 -1.60 -0.39
C ASP A 38 20.78 -2.55 0.45
N ALA A 39 19.67 -2.06 0.99
CA ALA A 39 18.67 -2.84 1.71
C ALA A 39 17.25 -2.46 1.28
N ASP A 40 16.37 -3.45 1.18
CA ASP A 40 14.94 -3.23 0.91
C ASP A 40 14.17 -2.89 2.19
N ALA A 41 13.00 -2.28 2.02
CA ALA A 41 12.09 -2.03 3.13
C ALA A 41 11.61 -3.36 3.75
N ALA A 42 11.73 -3.46 5.07
CA ALA A 42 11.25 -4.62 5.82
C ALA A 42 9.83 -4.36 6.36
N ALA A 43 9.17 -5.42 6.83
CA ALA A 43 7.99 -5.24 7.68
C ALA A 43 8.36 -4.35 8.87
N VAL A 44 7.40 -3.55 9.33
CA VAL A 44 7.54 -2.53 10.39
C VAL A 44 8.42 -1.32 10.07
N SER A 45 8.97 -1.20 8.85
CA SER A 45 9.53 0.07 8.37
C SER A 45 8.49 1.18 8.44
N ILE A 46 8.88 2.34 8.96
CA ILE A 46 7.97 3.47 9.19
C ILE A 46 7.89 4.35 7.94
N VAL A 47 6.68 4.80 7.58
CA VAL A 47 6.43 5.68 6.43
C VAL A 47 6.23 7.12 6.91
N TYR A 48 6.91 8.06 6.26
CA TYR A 48 6.93 9.47 6.60
C TYR A 48 6.46 10.36 5.46
N ARG A 49 5.97 11.54 5.86
CA ARG A 49 5.82 12.72 5.00
C ARG A 49 6.49 13.90 5.71
N GLY A 50 7.74 14.19 5.34
CA GLY A 50 8.56 15.15 6.08
C GLY A 50 8.81 14.63 7.50
N THR A 51 8.40 15.38 8.52
CA THR A 51 8.60 15.01 9.93
C THR A 51 7.50 14.12 10.50
N GLU A 52 6.37 13.98 9.80
CA GLU A 52 5.22 13.22 10.30
C GLU A 52 5.32 11.74 9.95
N VAL A 53 5.01 10.88 10.93
CA VAL A 53 4.73 9.45 10.69
C VAL A 53 3.32 9.33 10.12
N VAL A 54 3.21 8.75 8.93
CA VAL A 54 1.93 8.67 8.18
C VAL A 54 1.55 7.26 7.75
N GLY A 55 2.36 6.26 8.09
CA GLY A 55 2.06 4.88 7.75
C GLY A 55 3.10 3.88 8.24
N LEU A 56 2.84 2.62 7.92
CA LEU A 56 3.64 1.47 8.33
C LEU A 56 3.72 0.46 7.19
N VAL A 57 4.93 0.01 6.88
CA VAL A 57 5.17 -1.07 5.93
C VAL A 57 4.77 -2.41 6.57
N THR A 58 3.94 -3.18 5.87
CA THR A 58 3.55 -4.53 6.28
C THR A 58 4.50 -5.59 5.72
N SER A 59 4.98 -5.39 4.49
CA SER A 59 5.93 -6.29 3.82
C SER A 59 6.68 -5.53 2.74
N GLY A 60 7.88 -5.99 2.39
CA GLY A 60 8.66 -5.42 1.31
C GLY A 60 9.74 -6.36 0.79
N GLY A 61 10.41 -5.94 -0.27
CA GLY A 61 11.47 -6.69 -0.94
C GLY A 61 11.74 -6.22 -2.36
N TYR A 62 12.77 -6.78 -2.98
CA TYR A 62 13.15 -6.42 -4.34
C TYR A 62 12.22 -7.05 -5.40
N GLY A 63 11.58 -6.21 -6.21
CA GLY A 63 10.82 -6.65 -7.37
C GLY A 63 11.69 -6.79 -8.61
N TYR A 64 12.23 -7.98 -8.87
CA TYR A 64 13.11 -8.25 -10.02
C TYR A 64 12.49 -7.97 -11.40
N ARG A 65 11.16 -8.02 -11.54
CA ARG A 65 10.48 -7.65 -12.80
C ARG A 65 10.42 -6.14 -13.02
N LEU A 66 10.55 -5.36 -11.94
CA LEU A 66 10.42 -3.92 -11.91
C LEU A 66 11.76 -3.23 -11.67
N ASN A 67 12.81 -3.99 -11.32
CA ASN A 67 14.14 -3.50 -10.93
C ASN A 67 14.07 -2.40 -9.86
N ARG A 68 13.22 -2.61 -8.85
CA ARG A 68 12.89 -1.64 -7.81
C ARG A 68 12.63 -2.33 -6.49
N SER A 69 12.98 -1.67 -5.38
CA SER A 69 12.49 -2.03 -4.06
C SER A 69 11.00 -1.69 -3.95
N ILE A 70 10.22 -2.61 -3.38
CA ILE A 70 8.77 -2.49 -3.25
C ILE A 70 8.42 -2.66 -1.79
N ALA A 71 7.52 -1.82 -1.29
CA ALA A 71 6.89 -1.99 0.01
C ALA A 71 5.37 -1.97 -0.13
N LEU A 72 4.68 -2.84 0.60
CA LEU A 72 3.24 -2.74 0.83
C LEU A 72 3.05 -2.09 2.19
N ALA A 73 2.21 -1.06 2.25
CA ALA A 73 2.05 -0.25 3.46
C ALA A 73 0.60 0.18 3.65
N TYR A 74 0.21 0.35 4.92
CA TYR A 74 -0.93 1.20 5.26
C TYR A 74 -0.44 2.63 5.40
N VAL A 75 -1.08 3.55 4.70
CA VAL A 75 -0.81 5.00 4.79
C VAL A 75 -2.10 5.76 5.03
N ARG A 76 -2.02 6.93 5.64
CA ARG A 76 -3.16 7.85 5.82
C ARG A 76 -3.87 8.10 4.47
N THR A 77 -5.21 8.06 4.47
CA THR A 77 -6.01 8.03 3.23
C THR A 77 -5.78 9.23 2.31
N ASP A 78 -5.55 10.42 2.85
CA ASP A 78 -5.22 11.64 2.11
C ASP A 78 -3.88 11.58 1.36
N LEU A 79 -3.00 10.64 1.73
CA LEU A 79 -1.68 10.44 1.14
C LEU A 79 -1.61 9.17 0.28
N SER A 80 -2.74 8.53 -0.01
CA SER A 80 -2.80 7.24 -0.70
C SER A 80 -2.92 7.31 -2.22
N ALA A 81 -2.97 8.51 -2.81
CA ALA A 81 -3.11 8.67 -4.25
C ALA A 81 -1.82 8.27 -4.99
N PRO A 82 -1.89 7.54 -6.12
CA PRO A 82 -0.71 7.27 -6.95
C PRO A 82 0.05 8.54 -7.32
N GLY A 83 1.38 8.49 -7.27
CA GLY A 83 2.26 9.65 -7.46
C GLY A 83 2.58 10.44 -6.18
N THR A 84 1.89 10.18 -5.07
CA THR A 84 2.20 10.81 -3.78
C THR A 84 3.60 10.43 -3.33
N GLN A 85 4.43 11.43 -3.05
CA GLN A 85 5.79 11.26 -2.53
C GLN A 85 5.76 11.11 -1.00
N LEU A 86 6.50 10.12 -0.53
CA LEU A 86 6.66 9.72 0.87
C LEU A 86 8.12 9.33 1.10
N GLU A 87 8.45 8.98 2.33
CA GLU A 87 9.75 8.43 2.70
C GLU A 87 9.54 7.16 3.52
N VAL A 88 10.39 6.15 3.32
CA VAL A 88 10.39 4.91 4.11
C VAL A 88 11.70 4.83 4.88
N GLU A 89 11.62 4.57 6.18
CA GLU A 89 12.81 4.29 6.99
C GLU A 89 13.32 2.88 6.72
N ILE A 90 14.58 2.78 6.29
CA ILE A 90 15.27 1.52 6.10
C ILE A 90 16.56 1.61 6.92
N LEU A 91 16.66 0.79 7.97
CA LEU A 91 17.84 0.70 8.85
C LEU A 91 18.32 2.08 9.38
N GLY A 92 17.38 2.95 9.74
CA GLY A 92 17.66 4.30 10.26
C GLY A 92 17.83 5.39 9.20
N GLU A 93 17.73 5.05 7.91
CA GLU A 93 17.89 6.01 6.82
C GLU A 93 16.57 6.26 6.08
N ARG A 94 16.28 7.53 5.76
CA ARG A 94 15.08 7.93 4.99
C ARG A 94 15.31 7.72 3.50
N CYS A 95 14.61 6.76 2.91
CA CYS A 95 14.60 6.54 1.47
C CYS A 95 13.35 7.13 0.84
N ARG A 96 13.49 7.85 -0.29
CA ARG A 96 12.34 8.36 -1.04
C ARG A 96 11.47 7.20 -1.52
N ALA A 97 10.16 7.37 -1.41
CA ALA A 97 9.18 6.42 -1.89
C ALA A 97 8.05 7.14 -2.63
N VAL A 98 7.41 6.45 -3.57
CA VAL A 98 6.27 6.96 -4.31
C VAL A 98 5.14 5.94 -4.27
N VAL A 99 3.94 6.40 -3.91
CA VAL A 99 2.72 5.57 -3.99
C VAL A 99 2.48 5.20 -5.45
N ALA A 100 2.39 3.90 -5.71
CA ALA A 100 2.22 3.38 -7.05
C ALA A 100 0.78 2.94 -7.30
N ARG A 101 0.42 2.84 -8.59
CA ARG A 101 -0.85 2.27 -9.01
C ARG A 101 -0.77 0.74 -8.95
N GLU A 102 -1.79 0.11 -8.38
CA GLU A 102 -1.91 -1.35 -8.36
C GLU A 102 -2.64 -1.91 -9.61
N PRO A 103 -2.32 -3.15 -10.02
CA PRO A 103 -1.14 -3.92 -9.60
C PRO A 103 0.12 -3.39 -10.29
N LEU A 104 1.29 -3.62 -9.66
CA LEU A 104 2.57 -3.11 -10.17
C LEU A 104 3.03 -3.78 -11.47
N TYR A 105 2.53 -4.98 -11.76
CA TYR A 105 2.91 -5.77 -12.93
C TYR A 105 1.68 -6.48 -13.51
N ASP A 106 1.61 -6.53 -14.84
CA ASP A 106 0.49 -7.12 -15.61
C ASP A 106 -0.90 -6.65 -15.14
N PRO A 107 -1.20 -5.33 -15.15
CA PRO A 107 -2.49 -4.82 -14.69
C PRO A 107 -3.70 -5.28 -15.51
N GLY A 108 -3.47 -5.78 -16.73
CA GLY A 108 -4.51 -6.39 -17.56
C GLY A 108 -4.76 -7.87 -17.26
N ASN A 109 -3.96 -8.50 -16.39
CA ASN A 109 -3.91 -9.96 -16.22
C ASN A 109 -3.73 -10.70 -17.56
N LEU A 110 -3.02 -10.12 -18.52
CA LEU A 110 -2.91 -10.67 -19.87
C LEU A 110 -2.14 -12.00 -19.86
N ARG A 111 -1.16 -12.14 -18.95
CA ARG A 111 -0.36 -13.37 -18.85
C ARG A 111 -1.09 -14.51 -18.17
N LEU A 112 -1.95 -14.19 -17.20
CA LEU A 112 -2.76 -15.21 -16.49
C LEU A 112 -3.96 -15.69 -17.31
N ARG A 113 -4.39 -14.90 -18.31
CA ARG A 113 -5.56 -15.21 -19.16
C ARG A 113 -5.20 -15.90 -20.48
N ALA A 114 -3.91 -15.95 -20.83
CA ALA A 114 -3.40 -16.55 -22.06
C ALA A 114 -3.46 -18.08 -22.02
#